data_AF-A0A1Z9BGJ7-F1
#
_entry.id   AF-A0A1Z9BGJ7-F1
#
_cell.length_a   1.000
_cell.length_b   1.000
_cell.length_c   1.000
_cell.angle_alpha   90.00
_cell.angle_beta   90.00
_cell.angle_gamma   90.00
#
_symmetry.space_group_name_H-M   'P 1'
#
loop_
_entity.id
_entity.type
_entity.pdbx_description
1 polymer ?
#
loop_
_entity_poly.entity_id
_entity_poly.type
_entity_poly.pdbx_seq_one_letter_code
_entity_poly.pdbx_strand_id
1 'polypeptide(L)'
;MTASSIQQAILVGLHGMVLVVTGVLWGGFYVQLAQGEFPCPLCILERMAMILAMVGPVGLIRAGLREGQIEPEVWSRSWGMLIVGALIGLVISARHVLLHIAPGDPGYGAPFLGLHLYTWALLVFLALLFVAGVSLLFVSRESVVFPSRLRLFSRAVVVLLAAVIVANAVAVFFEAGFSLFLPDTPTSYRLFESM
;
A
#
# COMPACT_ATOMS: atom_id res chain seq x y z
N MET A 1 -27.62 -12.46 -9.53
CA MET A 1 -26.76 -12.09 -8.38
C MET A 1 -27.46 -10.97 -7.63
N THR A 2 -27.76 -11.16 -6.34
CA THR A 2 -28.29 -10.08 -5.49
C THR A 2 -27.16 -9.11 -5.14
N ALA A 3 -27.48 -7.85 -4.82
CA ALA A 3 -26.49 -6.84 -4.43
C ALA A 3 -25.57 -7.35 -3.30
N SER A 4 -26.12 -8.13 -2.37
CA SER A 4 -25.39 -8.78 -1.28
C SER A 4 -24.31 -9.76 -1.75
N SER A 5 -24.53 -10.53 -2.83
CA SER A 5 -23.52 -11.45 -3.37
C SER A 5 -22.31 -10.73 -3.95
N ILE A 6 -22.55 -9.59 -4.62
CA ILE A 6 -21.48 -8.78 -5.21
C ILE A 6 -20.62 -8.15 -4.10
N GLN A 7 -21.25 -7.59 -3.06
CA GLN A 7 -20.52 -7.00 -1.94
C GLN A 7 -19.70 -8.02 -1.16
N GLN A 8 -20.20 -9.24 -1.00
CA GLN A 8 -19.42 -10.34 -0.42
C GLN A 8 -18.19 -10.69 -1.27
N ALA A 9 -18.32 -10.71 -2.61
CA ALA A 9 -17.20 -10.93 -3.50
C ALA A 9 -16.16 -9.80 -3.41
N ILE A 10 -16.61 -8.54 -3.36
CA ILE A 10 -15.73 -7.37 -3.17
C ILE A 10 -14.99 -7.47 -1.82
N LEU A 11 -15.68 -7.87 -0.74
CA LEU A 11 -15.06 -8.05 0.56
C LEU A 11 -13.98 -9.14 0.56
N VAL A 12 -14.17 -10.23 -0.20
CA VAL A 12 -13.11 -11.24 -0.39
C VAL A 12 -11.96 -10.64 -1.20
N GLY A 13 -12.25 -9.95 -2.30
CA GLY A 13 -11.27 -9.26 -3.15
C GLY A 13 -10.43 -8.24 -2.37
N LEU A 14 -11.03 -7.54 -1.40
CA LEU A 14 -10.36 -6.61 -0.49
C LEU A 14 -9.18 -7.26 0.24
N HIS A 15 -9.33 -8.50 0.70
CA HIS A 15 -8.24 -9.21 1.38
C HIS A 15 -7.09 -9.50 0.42
N GLY A 16 -7.41 -9.92 -0.81
CA GLY A 16 -6.43 -10.11 -1.87
C GLY A 16 -5.67 -8.82 -2.17
N MET A 17 -6.38 -7.69 -2.29
CA MET A 17 -5.78 -6.39 -2.51
C MET A 17 -4.82 -5.99 -1.38
N VAL A 18 -5.22 -6.14 -0.12
CA VAL A 18 -4.36 -5.84 1.04
C VAL A 18 -3.12 -6.75 1.03
N LEU A 19 -3.29 -8.04 0.71
CA LEU A 19 -2.17 -8.98 0.62
C LEU A 19 -1.21 -8.63 -0.53
N VAL A 20 -1.72 -8.22 -1.69
CA VAL A 20 -0.89 -7.80 -2.82
C VAL A 20 -0.06 -6.57 -2.43
N VAL A 21 -0.68 -5.54 -1.85
CA VAL A 21 0.05 -4.34 -1.39
C VAL A 21 1.06 -4.69 -0.29
N THR A 22 0.67 -5.55 0.66
CA THR A 22 1.58 -6.05 1.71
C THR A 22 2.77 -6.80 1.09
N GLY A 23 2.53 -7.63 0.07
CA GLY A 23 3.56 -8.34 -0.67
C GLY A 23 4.51 -7.40 -1.41
N VAL A 24 3.99 -6.33 -2.03
CA VAL A 24 4.82 -5.29 -2.68
C VAL A 24 5.72 -4.60 -1.65
N LEU A 25 5.19 -4.24 -0.47
CA LEU A 25 5.98 -3.64 0.61
C LEU A 25 7.09 -4.58 1.11
N TRP A 26 6.78 -5.86 1.32
CA TRP A 26 7.78 -6.87 1.68
C TRP A 26 8.80 -7.11 0.57
N GLY A 27 8.38 -7.08 -0.71
CA GLY A 27 9.28 -7.15 -1.86
C GLY A 27 10.28 -5.99 -1.87
N GLY A 28 9.84 -4.78 -1.50
CA GLY A 28 10.74 -3.64 -1.32
C GLY A 28 11.81 -3.88 -0.25
N PHE A 29 11.47 -4.56 0.85
CA PHE A 29 12.46 -4.97 1.86
C PHE A 29 13.44 -6.00 1.34
N TYR A 30 12.97 -6.94 0.51
CA TYR A 30 13.85 -7.93 -0.10
C TYR A 30 14.91 -7.25 -0.96
N VAL A 31 14.52 -6.29 -1.81
CA VAL A 31 15.45 -5.49 -2.62
C VAL A 31 16.45 -4.74 -1.72
N GLN A 32 15.95 -4.09 -0.68
CA GLN A 32 16.77 -3.30 0.24
C GLN A 32 17.79 -4.13 1.02
N LEU A 33 17.37 -5.27 1.60
CA LEU A 33 18.20 -6.05 2.52
C LEU A 33 19.00 -7.14 1.82
N ALA A 34 18.45 -7.76 0.76
CA ALA A 34 19.10 -8.87 0.07
C ALA A 34 19.93 -8.40 -1.13
N GLN A 35 19.48 -7.37 -1.85
CA GLN A 35 20.22 -6.84 -3.01
C GLN A 35 21.10 -5.63 -2.65
N GLY A 36 20.94 -5.08 -1.43
CA GLY A 36 21.73 -3.94 -0.96
C GLY A 36 21.38 -2.62 -1.65
N GLU A 37 20.22 -2.53 -2.31
CA GLU A 37 19.76 -1.30 -2.95
C GLU A 37 18.96 -0.47 -1.94
N PHE A 38 19.59 0.57 -1.40
CA PHE A 38 18.94 1.49 -0.48
C PHE A 38 17.77 2.21 -1.17
N PRO A 39 16.65 2.47 -0.45
CA PRO A 39 15.53 3.18 -1.03
C PRO A 39 15.79 4.69 -1.09
N CYS A 40 15.47 5.31 -2.22
CA CYS A 40 15.47 6.76 -2.36
C CYS A 40 14.38 7.43 -1.49
N PRO A 41 14.47 8.75 -1.22
CA PRO A 41 13.43 9.46 -0.47
C PRO A 41 12.02 9.34 -1.09
N LEU A 42 11.93 9.35 -2.43
CA LEU A 42 10.66 9.14 -3.13
C LEU A 42 10.11 7.72 -2.96
N CYS A 43 11.00 6.73 -2.94
CA CYS A 43 10.68 5.32 -2.75
C CYS A 43 10.05 5.10 -1.35
N ILE A 44 10.57 5.78 -0.32
CA ILE A 44 9.99 5.76 1.03
C ILE A 44 8.60 6.43 1.04
N LEU A 45 8.48 7.57 0.36
CA LEU A 45 7.20 8.27 0.21
C LEU A 45 6.15 7.41 -0.50
N GLU A 46 6.53 6.64 -1.52
CA GLU A 46 5.66 5.67 -2.20
C GLU A 46 5.21 4.57 -1.23
N ARG A 47 6.13 4.00 -0.43
CA ARG A 47 5.77 3.01 0.61
C ARG A 47 4.78 3.59 1.63
N MET A 48 5.02 4.82 2.09
CA MET A 48 4.13 5.52 3.01
C MET A 48 2.74 5.77 2.39
N ALA A 49 2.69 6.14 1.11
CA ALA A 49 1.43 6.33 0.41
C ALA A 49 0.65 5.01 0.22
N MET A 50 1.34 3.89 -0.04
CA MET A 50 0.71 2.56 -0.06
C MET A 50 0.12 2.20 1.32
N ILE A 51 0.87 2.45 2.40
CA ILE A 51 0.39 2.24 3.78
C ILE A 51 -0.84 3.10 4.05
N LEU A 52 -0.81 4.38 3.66
CA LEU A 52 -1.92 5.31 3.81
C LEU A 52 -3.17 4.83 3.04
N ALA A 53 -2.99 4.38 1.80
CA ALA A 53 -4.08 3.83 0.98
C ALA A 53 -4.73 2.58 1.62
N MET A 54 -3.98 1.80 2.41
CA MET A 54 -4.51 0.61 3.09
C MET A 54 -5.28 0.91 4.38
N VAL A 55 -5.21 2.14 4.92
CA VAL A 55 -5.93 2.50 6.15
C VAL A 55 -7.44 2.28 6.02
N GLY A 56 -8.03 2.68 4.88
CA GLY A 56 -9.44 2.46 4.60
C GLY A 56 -9.83 0.97 4.55
N PRO A 57 -9.24 0.16 3.65
CA PRO A 57 -9.44 -1.28 3.55
C PRO A 57 -9.30 -2.03 4.86
N VAL A 58 -8.27 -1.71 5.64
CA VAL A 58 -8.03 -2.33 6.95
C VAL A 58 -9.08 -1.90 7.96
N GLY A 59 -9.48 -0.62 7.93
CA GLY A 59 -10.60 -0.11 8.72
C GLY A 59 -11.89 -0.88 8.44
N LEU A 60 -12.17 -1.16 7.17
CA LEU A 60 -13.32 -1.96 6.74
C LEU A 60 -13.28 -3.40 7.27
N ILE A 61 -12.11 -4.06 7.15
CA ILE A 61 -11.90 -5.41 7.70
C ILE A 61 -12.09 -5.42 9.23
N ARG A 62 -11.53 -4.42 9.93
CA ARG A 62 -11.62 -4.32 11.39
C ARG A 62 -13.04 -4.06 11.86
N ALA A 63 -13.82 -3.24 11.14
CA ALA A 63 -15.24 -3.03 11.43
C ALA A 63 -16.00 -4.36 11.31
N GLY A 64 -15.84 -5.08 10.20
CA GLY A 64 -16.46 -6.39 10.01
C GLY A 64 -16.05 -7.44 11.06
N LEU A 65 -14.79 -7.44 11.52
CA LEU A 65 -14.30 -8.32 12.59
C LEU A 65 -14.92 -8.03 13.98
N ARG A 66 -15.26 -6.77 14.25
CA ARG A 66 -15.80 -6.29 15.53
C ARG A 66 -17.32 -6.41 15.60
N GLU A 67 -17.98 -5.92 14.56
CA GLU A 67 -19.43 -5.72 14.53
C GLU A 67 -20.16 -6.89 13.85
N GLY A 68 -19.44 -7.71 13.05
CA GLY A 68 -20.04 -8.84 12.32
C GLY A 68 -20.85 -8.43 11.09
N GLN A 69 -21.13 -7.14 10.93
CA GLN A 69 -21.73 -6.52 9.76
C GLN A 69 -21.00 -5.22 9.43
N ILE A 70 -21.15 -4.75 8.20
CA ILE A 70 -20.52 -3.52 7.71
C ILE A 70 -21.62 -2.59 7.25
N GLU A 71 -21.71 -1.43 7.90
CA GLU A 71 -22.64 -0.37 7.52
C GLU A 71 -22.22 0.32 6.20
N PRO A 72 -23.18 0.76 5.37
CA PRO A 72 -22.91 1.45 4.10
C PRO A 72 -22.02 2.69 4.22
N GLU A 73 -22.14 3.42 5.33
CA GLU A 73 -21.30 4.58 5.62
C GLU A 73 -19.83 4.19 5.81
N VAL A 74 -19.59 3.14 6.60
CA VAL A 74 -18.25 2.61 6.85
C VAL A 74 -17.64 2.08 5.54
N TRP A 75 -18.44 1.43 4.69
CA TRP A 75 -18.04 1.00 3.37
C TRP A 75 -17.54 2.17 2.51
N SER A 76 -18.39 3.19 2.35
CA SER A 76 -18.11 4.34 1.48
C SER A 76 -16.92 5.15 2.00
N ARG A 77 -16.84 5.38 3.32
CA ARG A 77 -15.71 6.06 3.96
C ARG A 77 -14.39 5.31 3.74
N SER A 78 -14.40 3.98 3.87
CA SER A 78 -13.20 3.16 3.72
C SER A 78 -12.63 3.22 2.30
N TRP A 79 -13.49 3.14 1.29
CA TRP A 79 -13.05 3.29 -0.11
C TRP A 79 -12.62 4.72 -0.42
N GLY A 80 -13.28 5.74 0.15
CA GLY A 80 -12.84 7.14 0.05
C GLY A 80 -11.44 7.37 0.62
N MET A 81 -11.14 6.79 1.79
CA MET A 81 -9.80 6.84 2.39
C MET A 81 -8.74 6.19 1.49
N LEU A 82 -9.06 5.05 0.87
CA LEU A 82 -8.16 4.42 -0.11
C LEU A 82 -7.88 5.37 -1.27
N ILE A 83 -8.91 5.99 -1.85
CA ILE A 83 -8.77 6.89 -2.99
C ILE A 83 -7.84 8.06 -2.64
N VAL A 84 -8.01 8.69 -1.48
CA VAL A 84 -7.13 9.78 -1.05
C VAL A 84 -5.67 9.32 -0.93
N GLY A 85 -5.41 8.20 -0.26
CA GLY A 85 -4.05 7.66 -0.15
C GLY A 85 -3.44 7.27 -1.49
N ALA A 86 -4.24 6.66 -2.37
CA ALA A 86 -3.79 6.23 -3.69
C ALA A 86 -3.52 7.42 -4.63
N LEU A 87 -4.29 8.52 -4.55
CA LEU A 87 -4.01 9.74 -5.31
C LEU A 87 -2.69 10.40 -4.89
N ILE A 88 -2.40 10.43 -3.58
CA ILE A 88 -1.12 10.93 -3.08
C ILE A 88 0.03 10.09 -3.65
N GLY A 89 -0.09 8.76 -3.58
CA GLY A 89 0.89 7.83 -4.14
C GLY A 89 1.04 7.95 -5.66
N LEU A 90 -0.07 8.17 -6.38
CA LEU A 90 -0.08 8.40 -7.82
C LEU A 90 0.75 9.63 -8.19
N VAL A 91 0.58 10.74 -7.47
CA VAL A 91 1.35 11.97 -7.73
C VAL A 91 2.84 11.77 -7.46
N ILE A 92 3.19 11.10 -6.36
CA ILE A 92 4.59 10.82 -5.98
C ILE A 92 5.26 9.94 -7.02
N SER A 93 4.64 8.81 -7.37
CA SER A 93 5.18 7.86 -8.35
C SER A 93 5.21 8.44 -9.77
N ALA A 94 4.21 9.24 -10.16
CA ALA A 94 4.22 9.94 -11.45
C ALA A 94 5.40 10.93 -11.52
N ARG A 95 5.65 11.70 -10.44
CA ARG A 95 6.83 12.56 -10.36
C ARG A 95 8.12 11.75 -10.51
N HIS A 96 8.21 10.61 -9.84
CA HIS A 96 9.39 9.75 -9.91
C HIS A 96 9.65 9.22 -11.33
N VAL A 97 8.60 8.75 -12.02
CA VAL A 97 8.68 8.38 -13.45
C VAL A 97 9.15 9.55 -14.31
N LEU A 98 8.58 10.74 -14.10
CA LEU A 98 8.93 11.93 -14.87
C LEU A 98 10.37 12.39 -14.67
N LEU A 99 10.97 12.13 -13.51
CA LEU A 99 12.39 12.43 -13.25
C LEU A 99 13.32 11.58 -14.11
N HIS A 100 12.89 10.38 -14.51
CA HIS A 100 13.70 9.40 -15.26
C HIS A 100 13.18 9.10 -16.66
N ILE A 101 12.38 10.01 -17.25
CA ILE A 101 11.79 9.81 -18.59
C ILE A 101 12.75 10.20 -19.73
N ALA A 102 13.85 10.90 -19.42
CA ALA A 102 14.78 11.41 -20.41
C ALA A 102 15.54 10.26 -21.12
N PRO A 103 15.78 10.35 -22.44
CA PRO A 103 16.54 9.32 -23.17
C PRO A 103 17.97 9.21 -22.62
N GLY A 104 18.40 7.98 -22.31
CA GLY A 104 19.73 7.70 -21.78
C GLY A 104 19.85 7.78 -20.25
N ASP A 105 18.77 8.08 -19.53
CA ASP A 105 18.75 7.95 -18.08
C ASP A 105 18.68 6.46 -17.69
N PRO A 106 19.63 5.94 -16.87
CA PRO A 106 19.59 4.56 -16.40
C PRO A 106 18.45 4.26 -15.41
N GLY A 107 17.80 5.29 -14.85
CA GLY A 107 16.77 5.18 -13.83
C GLY A 107 17.34 4.87 -12.44
N TYR A 108 16.45 4.86 -11.44
CA TYR A 108 16.78 4.49 -10.07
C TYR A 108 16.47 3.01 -9.77
N GLY A 109 17.46 2.30 -9.23
CA GLY A 109 17.37 0.89 -8.83
C GLY A 109 17.27 -0.10 -10.00
N ALA A 110 17.46 -1.39 -9.72
CA ALA A 110 17.36 -2.42 -10.74
C ALA A 110 15.91 -2.61 -11.23
N PRO A 111 15.70 -2.79 -12.54
CA PRO A 111 14.37 -3.05 -13.07
C PRO A 111 13.88 -4.45 -12.68
N PHE A 112 12.62 -4.54 -12.29
CA PHE A 112 11.92 -5.80 -12.03
C PHE A 112 10.94 -6.07 -13.17
N LEU A 113 11.09 -7.22 -13.84
CA LEU A 113 10.29 -7.58 -15.03
C LEU A 113 10.31 -6.52 -16.15
N GLY A 114 11.44 -5.83 -16.32
CA GLY A 114 11.63 -4.82 -17.37
C GLY A 114 11.12 -3.42 -17.05
N LEU A 115 10.56 -3.19 -15.85
CA LEU A 115 10.16 -1.86 -15.37
C LEU A 115 10.81 -1.54 -14.02
N HIS A 116 11.16 -0.28 -13.79
CA HIS A 116 11.63 0.16 -12.48
C HIS A 116 10.50 0.11 -11.44
N LEU A 117 10.89 -0.05 -10.18
CA LEU A 117 9.95 -0.20 -9.06
C LEU A 117 8.99 0.99 -8.91
N TYR A 118 9.43 2.21 -9.24
CA TYR A 118 8.59 3.40 -9.21
C TYR A 118 7.49 3.39 -10.29
N THR A 119 7.75 2.78 -11.45
CA THR A 119 6.73 2.58 -12.48
C THR A 119 5.72 1.53 -12.03
N TRP A 120 6.18 0.47 -11.37
CA TRP A 120 5.28 -0.50 -10.74
C TRP A 120 4.41 0.14 -9.66
N ALA A 121 4.98 1.01 -8.84
CA ALA A 121 4.22 1.75 -7.82
C ALA A 121 3.09 2.58 -8.48
N LEU A 122 3.37 3.28 -9.58
CA LEU A 122 2.36 4.02 -10.35
C LEU A 122 1.21 3.10 -10.81
N LEU A 123 1.54 1.94 -11.38
CA LEU A 123 0.53 0.97 -11.84
C LEU A 123 -0.31 0.41 -10.67
N VAL A 124 0.31 0.15 -9.52
CA VAL A 124 -0.39 -0.28 -8.32
C VAL A 124 -1.39 0.78 -7.86
N PHE A 125 -1.00 2.06 -7.80
CA PHE A 125 -1.92 3.13 -7.40
C PHE A 125 -3.08 3.30 -8.38
N LEU A 126 -2.84 3.20 -9.70
CA LEU A 126 -3.91 3.20 -10.70
C LEU A 126 -4.87 2.03 -10.52
N ALA A 127 -4.35 0.83 -10.27
CA ALA A 127 -5.16 -0.35 -10.02
C ALA A 127 -6.01 -0.20 -8.74
N LEU A 128 -5.44 0.35 -7.66
CA LEU A 128 -6.17 0.63 -6.42
C LEU A 128 -7.32 1.62 -6.66
N LEU A 129 -7.08 2.71 -7.39
CA LEU A 129 -8.12 3.68 -7.75
C LEU A 129 -9.23 3.04 -8.58
N PHE A 130 -8.87 2.19 -9.55
CA PHE A 130 -9.84 1.46 -10.36
C PHE A 130 -10.71 0.53 -9.51
N VAL A 131 -10.09 -0.28 -8.65
CA VAL A 131 -10.81 -1.21 -7.74
C VAL A 131 -11.72 -0.44 -6.79
N ALA A 132 -11.28 0.70 -6.25
CA ALA A 132 -12.10 1.53 -5.40
C ALA A 132 -13.30 2.14 -6.15
N GLY A 133 -13.07 2.64 -7.37
CA GLY A 133 -14.13 3.14 -8.23
C GLY A 133 -15.19 2.08 -8.54
N VAL A 134 -14.75 0.89 -8.97
CA VAL A 134 -15.65 -0.26 -9.22
C VAL A 134 -16.40 -0.66 -7.95
N SER A 135 -15.73 -0.69 -6.80
CA SER A 135 -16.35 -1.08 -5.52
C SER A 135 -17.41 -0.09 -5.05
N LEU A 136 -17.25 1.20 -5.39
CA LEU A 136 -18.23 2.24 -5.10
C LEU A 136 -19.46 2.21 -6.03
N LEU A 137 -19.36 1.61 -7.22
CA LEU A 137 -20.52 1.39 -8.10
C LEU A 137 -21.53 0.40 -7.50
N PHE A 138 -21.10 -0.46 -6.58
CA PHE A 138 -21.92 -1.52 -5.97
C PHE A 138 -22.25 -1.23 -4.50
N VAL A 139 -22.34 0.05 -4.11
CA VAL A 139 -22.82 0.43 -2.77
C VAL A 139 -24.28 0.02 -2.60
N SER A 140 -24.54 -0.81 -1.58
CA SER A 140 -25.89 -1.11 -1.11
C SER A 140 -26.29 -0.17 0.03
N ARG A 141 -27.59 0.05 0.20
CA ARG A 141 -28.18 0.74 1.36
C ARG A 141 -28.30 -0.18 2.59
N GLU A 142 -28.16 -1.48 2.39
CA GLU A 142 -28.22 -2.48 3.45
C GLU A 142 -26.82 -2.78 3.99
N SER A 143 -26.75 -3.16 5.26
CA SER A 143 -25.52 -3.62 5.86
C SER A 143 -25.09 -4.96 5.24
N VAL A 144 -23.78 -5.14 5.10
CA VAL A 144 -23.20 -6.36 4.53
C VAL A 144 -22.76 -7.26 5.68
N VAL A 145 -23.31 -8.47 5.74
CA VAL A 145 -22.90 -9.47 6.74
C VAL A 145 -21.46 -9.89 6.48
N PHE A 146 -20.60 -9.75 7.50
CA PHE A 146 -19.22 -10.17 7.43
C PHE A 146 -19.12 -11.70 7.52
N PRO A 147 -18.49 -12.37 6.55
CA PRO A 147 -18.41 -13.82 6.52
C PRO A 147 -17.54 -14.34 7.66
N SER A 148 -18.16 -15.07 8.61
CA SER A 148 -17.49 -15.62 9.80
C SER A 148 -16.29 -16.50 9.48
N ARG A 149 -16.34 -17.25 8.37
CA ARG A 149 -15.24 -18.09 7.85
C ARG A 149 -13.95 -17.31 7.56
N LEU A 150 -14.04 -16.01 7.28
CA LEU A 150 -12.86 -15.19 6.98
C LEU A 150 -12.19 -14.65 8.24
N ARG A 151 -12.80 -14.72 9.43
CA ARG A 151 -12.30 -14.00 10.62
C ARG A 151 -10.83 -14.28 10.94
N LEU A 152 -10.38 -15.54 10.90
CA LEU A 152 -8.98 -15.88 11.15
C LEU A 152 -8.07 -15.33 10.06
N PHE A 153 -8.46 -15.52 8.80
CA PHE A 153 -7.72 -15.02 7.65
C PHE A 153 -7.61 -13.49 7.65
N SER A 154 -8.72 -12.79 7.92
CA SER A 154 -8.77 -11.34 8.08
C SER A 154 -7.82 -10.84 9.16
N ARG A 155 -7.77 -11.52 10.32
CA ARG A 155 -6.81 -11.18 11.38
C ARG A 155 -5.37 -11.35 10.91
N ALA A 156 -5.06 -12.45 10.22
CA ALA A 156 -3.73 -12.68 9.67
C ALA A 156 -3.33 -11.59 8.67
N VAL A 157 -4.21 -11.21 7.74
CA VAL A 157 -3.97 -10.14 6.76
C VAL A 157 -3.66 -8.80 7.46
N VAL A 158 -4.45 -8.43 8.47
CA VAL A 158 -4.23 -7.20 9.24
C VAL A 158 -2.91 -7.24 10.01
N VAL A 159 -2.55 -8.38 10.60
CA VAL A 159 -1.27 -8.56 11.32
C VAL A 159 -0.08 -8.48 10.38
N LEU A 160 -0.16 -9.09 9.19
CA LEU A 160 0.92 -9.05 8.19
C LEU A 160 1.19 -7.62 7.72
N LEU A 161 0.13 -6.85 7.45
CA LEU A 161 0.28 -5.44 7.10
C LEU A 161 0.83 -4.62 8.29
N ALA A 162 0.34 -4.86 9.51
CA ALA A 162 0.87 -4.17 10.69
C ALA A 162 2.37 -4.43 10.89
N ALA A 163 2.80 -5.68 10.67
CA ALA A 163 4.22 -6.05 10.76
C ALA A 163 5.06 -5.30 9.73
N VAL A 164 4.61 -5.18 8.46
CA VAL A 164 5.37 -4.45 7.45
C VAL A 164 5.41 -2.95 7.70
N ILE A 165 4.36 -2.37 8.29
CA ILE A 165 4.34 -0.97 8.72
C ILE A 165 5.40 -0.71 9.80
N VAL A 166 5.45 -1.57 10.82
CA VAL A 166 6.45 -1.47 11.89
C VAL A 166 7.86 -1.64 11.33
N ALA A 167 8.08 -2.64 10.47
CA ALA A 167 9.36 -2.84 9.80
C ALA A 167 9.78 -1.61 8.98
N ASN A 168 8.84 -0.96 8.28
CA ASN A 168 9.10 0.26 7.52
C ASN A 168 9.42 1.47 8.39
N ALA A 169 8.71 1.65 9.50
CA ALA A 169 9.05 2.71 10.45
C ALA A 169 10.47 2.53 11.02
N VAL A 170 10.83 1.28 11.36
CA VAL A 170 12.15 0.92 11.87
C VAL A 170 13.23 1.16 10.81
N ALA A 171 13.04 0.67 9.58
CA ALA A 171 14.00 0.84 8.50
C ALA A 171 14.25 2.31 8.15
N VAL A 172 13.18 3.11 8.03
CA VAL A 172 13.29 4.56 7.79
C VAL A 172 14.04 5.25 8.93
N PHE A 173 13.83 4.83 10.19
CA PHE A 173 14.59 5.35 11.32
C PHE A 173 16.09 5.02 11.23
N PHE A 174 16.45 3.81 10.81
CA PHE A 174 17.85 3.44 10.59
C PHE A 174 18.50 4.21 9.43
N GLU A 175 17.75 4.50 8.37
CA GLU A 175 18.23 5.26 7.21
C GLU A 175 18.37 6.75 7.49
N ALA A 176 17.38 7.36 8.15
CA ALA A 176 17.37 8.78 8.46
C ALA A 176 18.25 9.13 9.68
N GLY A 177 18.35 8.21 10.64
CA GLY A 177 18.93 8.48 11.95
C GLY A 177 18.22 9.66 12.64
N PHE A 178 19.00 10.60 13.15
CA PHE A 178 18.50 11.87 13.71
C PHE A 178 18.40 13.00 12.68
N SER A 179 18.69 12.74 11.40
CA SER A 179 18.62 13.75 10.35
C SER A 179 17.19 13.93 9.84
N LEU A 180 16.76 15.18 9.67
CA LEU A 180 15.42 15.52 9.13
C LEU A 180 15.29 15.26 7.63
N PHE A 181 16.41 15.11 6.90
CA PHE A 181 16.45 14.99 5.45
C PHE A 181 17.31 13.80 5.03
N LEU A 182 16.75 12.90 4.21
CA LEU A 182 17.52 11.85 3.55
C LEU A 182 18.25 12.39 2.31
N PRO A 183 19.40 11.81 1.96
CA PRO A 183 20.07 12.13 0.71
C PRO A 183 19.28 11.57 -0.48
N ASP A 184 19.40 12.20 -1.65
CA ASP A 184 18.69 11.75 -2.86
C ASP A 184 19.16 10.36 -3.32
N THR A 185 20.42 10.01 -3.06
CA THR A 185 21.03 8.70 -3.33
C THR A 185 21.72 8.13 -2.07
N PRO A 186 20.98 7.42 -1.20
CA PRO A 186 21.57 6.82 -0.01
C PRO A 186 22.51 5.66 -0.35
N THR A 187 23.68 5.63 0.28
CA THR A 187 24.69 4.55 0.15
C THR A 187 24.96 3.82 1.47
N SER A 188 24.40 4.30 2.58
CA SER A 188 24.63 3.79 3.92
C SER A 188 23.45 4.11 4.85
N TYR A 189 23.38 3.38 5.97
CA TYR A 189 22.45 3.68 7.07
C TYR A 189 23.07 4.76 7.99
N ARG A 190 22.54 5.98 7.93
CA ARG A 190 23.13 7.13 8.64
C ARG A 190 23.16 6.99 10.16
N LEU A 191 22.28 6.17 10.75
CA LEU A 191 22.31 5.95 12.19
C LEU A 191 23.67 5.40 12.66
N PHE A 192 24.28 4.49 11.89
CA PHE A 192 25.59 3.91 12.22
C PHE A 192 26.77 4.85 11.92
N GLU A 193 26.57 5.87 11.08
CA GLU A 193 27.58 6.93 10.85
C GLU A 193 27.49 8.05 11.89
N SER A 194 26.32 8.23 12.53
CA SER A 194 26.09 9.27 13.54
C SER A 194 26.45 8.87 14.98
N MET A 195 26.91 7.62 15.18
CA MET A 195 27.42 7.09 16.45
C MET A 195 28.94 7.13 16.49
#